data_AF-A0A8J6C5K4-F1
#
_entry.id   AF-A0A8J6C5K4-F1
#
_cell.length_a   1.000
_cell.length_b   1.000
_cell.length_c   1.000
_cell.angle_alpha   90.00
_cell.angle_beta   90.00
_cell.angle_gamma   90.00
#
_symmetry.space_group_name_H-M   'P 1'
#
loop_
_entity.id
_entity.type
_entity.pdbx_description
1 polymer ?
#
loop_
_entity_poly.entity_id
_entity_poly.type
_entity_poly.pdbx_seq_one_letter_code
_entity_poly.pdbx_strand_id
1 'polypeptide(L)'
;GAVPFSAGLFFMNMSLDKIWQVPGAHLSPVQNFINGCLAAGVAQTLSFPFETVKRKMQAQSPILPHYGGVDVHFNGMIDCFRQIVKTKGVFSLWNGLTANLLKVVPYFGLMFTMFEGSKRFFLYRNGYIVSPLSNQLTPGVDQSLGPRELEELRKFLRHKNFANRNPSLKS
;
A
#
# COMPACT_ATOMS: atom_id res chain seq x y z
N GLY A 1 19.51 -17.45 8.44
CA GLY A 1 18.87 -16.44 9.30
C GLY A 1 17.46 -16.10 8.86
N ALA A 2 16.51 -17.05 8.87
CA ALA A 2 15.12 -16.84 8.47
C ALA A 2 14.18 -16.39 9.62
N VAL A 3 14.63 -16.60 10.87
CA VAL A 3 13.90 -16.29 12.10
C VAL A 3 13.61 -14.80 12.29
N PRO A 4 14.56 -13.86 12.11
CA PRO A 4 14.26 -12.43 12.33
C PRO A 4 13.28 -11.86 11.30
N PHE A 5 13.31 -12.36 10.06
CA PHE A 5 12.38 -11.93 9.01
C PHE A 5 10.96 -12.43 9.28
N SER A 6 10.80 -13.69 9.73
CA SER A 6 9.48 -14.23 10.10
C SER A 6 8.91 -13.56 11.35
N ALA A 7 9.73 -13.25 12.35
CA ALA A 7 9.29 -12.54 13.54
C ALA A 7 8.82 -11.11 13.21
N GLY A 8 9.57 -10.39 12.35
CA GLY A 8 9.18 -9.07 11.87
C GLY A 8 7.87 -9.08 11.08
N LEU A 9 7.70 -10.06 10.17
CA LEU A 9 6.44 -10.26 9.46
C LEU A 9 5.28 -10.57 10.41
N PHE A 10 5.50 -11.39 11.43
CA PHE A 10 4.46 -11.73 12.40
C PHE A 10 4.00 -10.50 13.20
N PHE A 11 4.95 -9.70 13.71
CA PHE A 11 4.65 -8.46 14.41
C PHE A 11 3.93 -7.44 13.52
N MET A 12 4.37 -7.33 12.26
CA MET A 12 3.71 -6.47 11.27
C MET A 12 2.28 -6.94 11.03
N ASN A 13 2.05 -8.23 10.78
CA ASN A 13 0.70 -8.79 10.57
C ASN A 13 -0.20 -8.57 11.79
N MET A 14 0.31 -8.79 13.00
CA MET A 14 -0.45 -8.59 14.23
C MET A 14 -0.79 -7.12 14.47
N SER A 15 0.09 -6.20 14.09
CA SER A 15 -0.17 -4.76 14.13
C SER A 15 -1.18 -4.35 13.04
N LEU A 16 -1.09 -4.95 11.86
CA LEU A 16 -1.96 -4.69 10.72
C LEU A 16 -3.38 -5.14 11.01
N ASP A 17 -3.58 -6.33 11.59
CA ASP A 17 -4.89 -6.84 11.99
C ASP A 17 -5.56 -5.92 13.00
N LYS A 18 -4.79 -5.32 13.91
CA LYS A 18 -5.30 -4.39 14.92
C LYS A 18 -5.73 -3.04 14.32
N ILE A 19 -5.05 -2.59 13.27
CA ILE A 19 -5.34 -1.34 12.55
C ILE A 19 -6.49 -1.53 11.54
N TRP A 20 -6.60 -2.72 10.94
CA TRP A 20 -7.55 -3.04 9.89
C TRP A 20 -8.98 -3.31 10.40
N GLN A 21 -9.19 -3.48 11.71
CA GLN A 21 -10.50 -3.73 12.32
C GLN A 21 -11.43 -2.51 12.37
N VAL A 22 -11.04 -1.36 11.82
CA VAL A 22 -11.94 -0.20 11.71
C VAL A 22 -12.90 -0.44 10.54
N PRO A 23 -14.23 -0.54 10.75
CA PRO A 23 -15.18 -0.71 9.66
C PRO A 23 -15.02 0.44 8.67
N GLY A 24 -14.78 0.09 7.40
CA GLY A 24 -14.56 1.08 6.35
C GLY A 24 -15.76 2.02 6.25
N ALA A 25 -15.54 3.30 6.52
CA ALA A 25 -16.58 4.31 6.41
C ALA A 25 -17.12 4.35 4.97
N HIS A 26 -18.44 4.44 4.83
CA HIS A 26 -19.10 4.48 3.53
C HIS A 26 -18.91 5.84 2.88
N LEU A 27 -17.98 5.92 1.93
CA LEU A 27 -17.59 7.16 1.29
C LEU A 27 -18.05 7.19 -0.18
N SER A 28 -18.52 8.37 -0.61
CA SER A 28 -18.82 8.67 -2.00
C SER A 28 -17.55 8.53 -2.87
N PRO A 29 -17.65 8.17 -4.16
CA PRO A 29 -16.49 8.12 -5.05
C PRO A 29 -15.62 9.38 -5.02
N VAL A 30 -16.23 10.56 -4.93
CA VAL A 30 -15.52 11.85 -4.82
C VAL A 30 -14.80 11.98 -3.48
N GLN A 31 -15.43 11.54 -2.39
CA GLN A 31 -14.80 11.56 -1.07
C GLN A 31 -13.63 10.58 -1.01
N ASN A 32 -13.74 9.40 -1.63
CA ASN A 32 -12.64 8.44 -1.78
C ASN A 32 -11.48 9.03 -2.58
N PHE A 33 -11.77 9.75 -3.67
CA PHE A 33 -10.75 10.47 -4.42
C PHE A 33 -10.00 11.48 -3.55
N ILE A 34 -10.74 12.34 -2.84
CA ILE A 34 -10.15 13.39 -1.98
C ILE A 34 -9.35 12.76 -0.83
N ASN A 35 -9.87 11.73 -0.18
CA ASN A 35 -9.17 11.02 0.89
C ASN A 35 -7.91 10.34 0.39
N GLY A 36 -7.96 9.70 -0.79
CA GLY A 36 -6.79 9.10 -1.43
C GLY A 36 -5.72 10.13 -1.75
N CYS A 37 -6.11 11.29 -2.28
CA CYS A 37 -5.24 12.43 -2.55
C CYS A 37 -4.58 12.98 -1.28
N LEU A 38 -5.36 13.20 -0.21
CA LEU A 38 -4.86 13.72 1.07
C LEU A 38 -3.91 12.74 1.75
N ALA A 39 -4.29 11.46 1.82
CA ALA A 39 -3.46 10.41 2.39
C ALA A 39 -2.13 10.30 1.64
N ALA A 40 -2.17 10.32 0.30
CA ALA A 40 -0.97 10.32 -0.53
C ALA A 40 -0.11 11.56 -0.30
N GLY A 41 -0.71 12.75 -0.19
CA GLY A 41 0.02 14.00 0.07
C GLY A 41 0.77 13.97 1.40
N VAL A 42 0.11 13.52 2.47
CA VAL A 42 0.72 13.39 3.80
C VAL A 42 1.83 12.33 3.79
N ALA A 43 1.54 11.14 3.25
CA ALA A 43 2.52 10.06 3.16
C ALA A 43 3.75 10.48 2.35
N GLN A 44 3.54 11.18 1.22
CA GLN A 44 4.61 11.66 0.36
C GLN A 44 5.44 12.73 1.07
N THR A 45 4.82 13.66 1.79
CA THR A 45 5.53 14.72 2.53
C THR A 45 6.47 14.15 3.60
N LEU A 46 6.01 13.14 4.33
CA LEU A 46 6.81 12.43 5.34
C LEU A 46 7.92 11.58 4.71
N SER A 47 7.65 10.96 3.56
CA SER A 47 8.60 10.07 2.88
C SER A 47 9.62 10.81 2.01
N PHE A 48 9.33 12.05 1.62
CA PHE A 48 10.12 12.81 0.64
C PHE A 48 11.60 12.99 1.02
N PRO A 49 11.98 13.26 2.29
CA PRO A 49 13.40 13.37 2.66
C PRO A 49 14.21 12.12 2.36
N PHE A 50 13.63 10.94 2.62
CA PHE A 50 14.28 9.66 2.36
C PHE A 50 14.41 9.40 0.86
N GLU A 51 13.39 9.74 0.08
CA GLU A 51 13.46 9.63 -1.37
C GLU A 51 14.50 10.57 -1.97
N THR A 52 14.62 11.80 -1.46
CA THR A 52 15.64 12.76 -1.89
C THR A 52 17.05 12.21 -1.65
N VAL A 53 17.32 11.68 -0.45
CA VAL A 53 18.61 11.04 -0.14
C VAL A 53 18.87 9.86 -1.06
N LYS A 54 17.88 8.98 -1.25
CA LYS A 54 17.99 7.83 -2.13
C LYS A 54 18.30 8.24 -3.57
N ARG A 55 17.58 9.22 -4.12
CA ARG A 55 17.80 9.73 -5.49
C ARG A 55 19.19 10.32 -5.64
N LYS A 56 19.69 11.06 -4.65
CA LYS A 56 21.07 11.59 -4.69
C LYS A 56 22.12 10.50 -4.64
N MET A 57 21.92 9.49 -3.81
CA MET A 57 22.83 8.34 -3.78
C MET A 57 22.81 7.54 -5.09
N GLN A 58 21.64 7.38 -5.71
CA GLN A 58 21.52 6.71 -7.00
C GLN A 58 22.09 7.54 -8.15
N ALA A 59 22.02 8.87 -8.06
CA ALA A 59 22.65 9.76 -9.03
C ALA A 59 24.18 9.72 -8.95
N GLN A 60 24.75 9.52 -7.76
CA GLN A 60 26.18 9.25 -7.59
C GLN A 60 26.49 7.82 -8.05
N SER A 61 26.98 7.67 -9.27
CA SER A 61 27.38 6.36 -9.80
C SER A 61 28.90 6.24 -9.84
N PRO A 62 29.51 5.27 -9.14
CA PRO A 62 30.96 5.05 -9.16
C PRO A 62 31.48 4.57 -10.53
N ILE A 63 30.58 4.22 -11.45
CA ILE A 63 30.91 3.71 -12.78
C ILE A 63 31.06 4.85 -13.81
N LEU A 64 30.50 6.03 -13.54
CA LEU A 64 30.61 7.17 -14.47
C LEU A 64 31.85 8.03 -14.17
N PRO A 65 32.53 8.57 -15.22
CA PRO A 65 33.57 9.58 -15.03
C PRO A 65 33.00 10.78 -14.27
N HIS A 66 33.77 11.33 -13.32
CA HIS A 66 33.29 12.33 -12.34
C HIS A 66 32.07 11.91 -11.51
N TYR A 67 31.87 10.61 -11.25
CA TYR A 67 30.74 10.07 -10.48
C TYR A 67 29.36 10.53 -10.98
N GLY A 68 29.23 10.82 -12.28
CA GLY A 68 28.01 11.37 -12.88
C GLY A 68 27.86 12.89 -12.76
N GLY A 69 28.96 13.64 -12.56
CA GLY A 69 28.95 15.11 -12.45
C GLY A 69 28.57 15.62 -11.07
N VAL A 70 28.74 14.80 -10.03
CA VAL A 70 28.41 15.15 -8.64
C VAL A 70 29.70 15.46 -7.89
N ASP A 71 29.95 16.73 -7.58
CA ASP A 71 31.17 17.17 -6.85
C ASP A 71 31.27 16.63 -5.42
N VAL A 72 30.17 16.13 -4.85
CA VAL A 72 30.07 15.72 -3.45
C VAL A 72 29.95 14.20 -3.35
N HIS A 73 30.92 13.58 -2.70
CA HIS A 73 30.95 12.15 -2.46
C HIS A 73 30.20 11.79 -1.18
N PHE A 74 29.22 10.89 -1.28
CA PHE A 74 28.49 10.34 -0.14
C PHE A 74 29.00 8.92 0.18
N ASN A 75 29.40 8.68 1.44
CA ASN A 75 29.81 7.36 1.92
C ASN A 75 28.64 6.47 2.38
N GLY A 76 27.42 7.01 2.42
CA GLY A 76 26.21 6.28 2.80
C GLY A 76 24.98 7.20 2.95
N MET A 77 23.81 6.62 3.25
CA MET A 77 22.54 7.38 3.40
C MET A 77 22.61 8.43 4.52
N ILE A 78 23.16 8.06 5.67
CA ILE A 78 23.24 8.95 6.85
C ILE A 78 24.21 10.10 6.58
N ASP A 79 25.34 9.81 5.94
CA ASP A 79 26.34 10.81 5.55
C ASP A 79 25.74 11.79 4.52
N CYS A 80 25.05 11.27 3.49
CA CYS A 80 24.33 12.09 2.52
C CYS A 80 23.31 13.02 3.19
N PHE A 81 22.47 12.49 4.09
CA PHE A 81 21.50 13.27 4.83
C PHE A 81 22.16 14.39 5.64
N ARG A 82 23.21 14.07 6.41
CA ARG A 82 23.94 15.04 7.25
C ARG A 82 24.59 16.14 6.41
N GLN A 83 25.22 15.77 5.28
CA GLN A 83 25.86 16.74 4.39
C GLN A 83 24.85 17.68 3.74
N ILE A 84 23.68 17.18 3.30
CA ILE A 84 22.60 18.01 2.73
C ILE A 84 22.13 19.04 3.76
N VAL A 85 21.85 18.60 4.99
CA VAL A 85 21.38 19.49 6.05
C VAL A 85 22.44 20.54 6.41
N LYS A 86 23.72 20.16 6.47
CA LYS A 86 24.81 21.08 6.79
C LYS A 86 25.07 22.12 5.70
N THR A 87 24.94 21.75 4.43
CA THR A 87 25.26 22.65 3.30
C THR A 87 24.09 23.50 2.83
N LYS A 88 22.87 22.94 2.78
CA LYS A 88 21.69 23.60 2.21
C LYS A 88 20.54 23.80 3.21
N GLY A 89 20.69 23.30 4.44
CA GLY A 89 19.66 23.35 5.47
C GLY A 89 18.63 22.23 5.36
N VAL A 90 17.79 22.13 6.40
CA VAL A 90 16.78 21.06 6.56
C VAL A 90 15.71 21.13 5.45
N PHE A 91 15.24 22.33 5.09
CA PHE A 91 14.21 22.50 4.06
C PHE A 91 14.65 22.04 2.67
N SER A 92 15.96 21.99 2.38
CA SER A 92 16.45 21.53 1.09
C SER A 92 16.10 20.06 0.79
N LEU A 93 15.75 19.26 1.79
CA LEU A 93 15.29 17.88 1.62
C LEU A 93 13.94 17.80 0.90
N TRP A 94 13.12 18.86 0.97
CA TRP A 94 11.81 18.96 0.31
C TRP A 94 11.85 19.69 -1.02
N ASN A 95 13.03 20.03 -1.54
CA ASN A 95 13.15 20.62 -2.88
C ASN A 95 12.66 19.64 -3.94
N GLY A 96 11.64 20.06 -4.71
CA GLY A 96 10.97 19.23 -5.70
C GLY A 96 9.72 18.51 -5.19
N LEU A 97 9.31 18.71 -3.93
CA LEU A 97 8.09 18.12 -3.38
C LEU A 97 6.86 18.52 -4.21
N THR A 98 6.73 19.79 -4.58
CA THR A 98 5.57 20.29 -5.35
C THR A 98 5.40 19.57 -6.69
N ALA A 99 6.49 19.44 -7.46
CA ALA A 99 6.46 18.72 -8.73
C ALA A 99 6.12 17.23 -8.54
N ASN A 100 6.59 16.64 -7.45
CA ASN A 100 6.27 15.25 -7.12
C ASN A 100 4.82 15.08 -6.66
N LEU A 101 4.28 16.00 -5.86
CA LEU A 101 2.88 15.98 -5.43
C LEU A 101 1.93 16.15 -6.61
N LEU A 102 2.25 17.04 -7.57
CA LEU A 102 1.42 17.29 -8.74
C LEU A 102 1.14 16.01 -9.56
N LYS A 103 2.10 15.08 -9.63
CA LYS A 103 1.90 13.78 -10.30
C LYS A 103 1.31 12.71 -9.37
N VAL A 104 1.76 12.66 -8.11
CA VAL A 104 1.44 11.57 -7.18
C VAL A 104 0.01 11.66 -6.68
N VAL A 105 -0.45 12.86 -6.32
CA VAL A 105 -1.78 13.10 -5.77
C VAL A 105 -2.90 12.64 -6.72
N PRO A 106 -2.97 13.09 -7.99
CA PRO A 106 -4.03 12.63 -8.90
C PRO A 106 -3.91 11.14 -9.24
N TYR A 107 -2.69 10.59 -9.29
CA TYR A 107 -2.47 9.17 -9.51
C TYR A 107 -3.12 8.32 -8.42
N PHE A 108 -2.86 8.63 -7.15
CA PHE A 108 -3.45 7.89 -6.03
C PHE A 108 -4.95 8.12 -5.90
N GLY A 109 -5.44 9.35 -6.11
CA GLY A 109 -6.88 9.62 -6.12
C GLY A 109 -7.62 8.77 -7.17
N LEU A 110 -7.07 8.70 -8.39
CA LEU A 110 -7.62 7.88 -9.46
C LEU A 110 -7.54 6.39 -9.14
N MET A 111 -6.40 5.92 -8.60
CA MET A 111 -6.21 4.53 -8.20
C MET A 111 -7.28 4.08 -7.19
N PHE A 112 -7.50 4.86 -6.12
CA PHE A 112 -8.52 4.54 -5.12
C PHE A 112 -9.94 4.56 -5.71
N THR A 113 -10.24 5.54 -6.56
CA THR A 113 -11.55 5.65 -7.20
C THR A 113 -11.81 4.48 -8.15
N MET A 114 -10.82 4.10 -8.96
CA MET A 114 -10.91 2.98 -9.89
C MET A 114 -11.02 1.64 -9.17
N PHE A 115 -10.28 1.46 -8.08
CA PHE A 115 -10.36 0.28 -7.25
C PHE A 115 -11.76 0.11 -6.65
N GLU A 116 -12.30 1.16 -6.04
CA GLU A 116 -13.65 1.15 -5.47
C GLU A 116 -14.73 0.95 -6.55
N GLY A 117 -14.59 1.60 -7.71
CA GLY A 117 -15.49 1.41 -8.85
C GLY A 117 -15.47 -0.03 -9.38
N SER A 118 -14.27 -0.60 -9.55
CA SER A 118 -14.09 -1.99 -10.01
C SER A 118 -14.69 -2.98 -9.01
N LYS A 119 -14.45 -2.78 -7.71
CA LYS A 119 -15.04 -3.58 -6.64
C LYS A 119 -16.58 -3.56 -6.71
N ARG A 120 -17.18 -2.37 -6.83
CA ARG A 120 -18.64 -2.22 -6.97
C ARG A 120 -19.17 -2.94 -8.21
N PHE A 121 -18.48 -2.82 -9.35
CA PHE A 121 -18.86 -3.50 -10.57
C PHE A 121 -18.88 -5.04 -10.41
N PHE A 122 -17.83 -5.61 -9.82
CA PHE A 122 -17.79 -7.06 -9.56
C PHE A 122 -18.83 -7.49 -8.54
N LEU A 123 -19.07 -6.71 -7.49
CA LEU A 123 -20.12 -7.03 -6.51
C LEU A 123 -21.52 -6.99 -7.14
N TYR A 124 -21.78 -6.03 -8.02
CA TYR A 124 -23.05 -5.94 -8.76
C TYR A 124 -23.23 -7.14 -9.69
N ARG A 125 -22.20 -7.49 -10.46
CA ARG A 125 -22.24 -8.64 -11.37
C ARG A 125 -22.43 -9.98 -10.66
N ASN A 126 -21.93 -10.11 -9.44
CA ASN A 126 -22.13 -11.30 -8.61
C ASN A 126 -23.44 -11.29 -7.80
N GLY A 127 -24.28 -10.26 -7.94
CA GLY A 127 -25.59 -10.17 -7.27
C GLY A 127 -25.54 -9.77 -5.80
N TYR A 128 -24.40 -9.29 -5.28
CA TYR A 128 -24.25 -8.89 -3.88
C TYR A 128 -24.80 -7.48 -3.57
N ILE A 129 -24.94 -6.62 -4.58
CA ILE A 129 -25.48 -5.26 -4.44
C ILE A 129 -26.58 -4.99 -5.48
N VAL A 130 -27.59 -4.18 -5.10
CA VAL A 130 -28.73 -3.87 -5.99
C VAL A 130 -28.41 -2.88 -7.10
N SER A 131 -27.47 -1.95 -6.90
CA SER A 131 -27.06 -1.04 -7.96
C SER A 131 -25.60 -0.58 -7.83
N PRO A 132 -24.91 -0.20 -8.93
CA PRO A 132 -23.51 0.23 -8.89
C PRO A 132 -23.29 1.53 -8.11
N LEU A 133 -24.35 2.34 -7.96
CA LEU A 133 -24.34 3.65 -7.32
C LEU A 133 -24.85 3.61 -5.88
N SER A 134 -25.61 2.58 -5.50
CA SER A 134 -26.14 2.39 -4.14
C SER A 134 -25.52 1.15 -3.50
N ASN A 135 -24.86 1.34 -2.36
CA ASN A 135 -24.25 0.23 -1.58
C ASN A 135 -25.28 -0.49 -0.70
N GLN A 136 -26.53 -0.57 -1.14
CA GLN A 136 -27.52 -1.41 -0.47
C GLN A 136 -27.23 -2.87 -0.86
N LEU A 137 -27.01 -3.71 0.15
CA LEU A 137 -26.89 -5.15 -0.08
C LEU A 137 -28.24 -5.70 -0.55
N THR A 138 -28.19 -6.70 -1.41
CA THR A 138 -29.40 -7.42 -1.82
C THR A 138 -30.05 -8.06 -0.57
N PRO A 139 -31.36 -7.89 -0.34
CA PRO A 139 -32.01 -8.45 0.84
C PRO A 139 -31.77 -9.98 0.92
N GLY A 140 -31.20 -10.44 2.03
CA GLY A 140 -30.82 -11.85 2.25
C GLY A 140 -29.33 -12.17 2.05
N VAL A 141 -28.51 -11.20 1.60
CA VAL A 141 -27.05 -11.34 1.51
C VAL A 141 -26.42 -10.55 2.67
N ASP A 142 -25.78 -11.24 3.61
CA ASP A 142 -24.92 -10.61 4.62
C ASP A 142 -23.45 -10.81 4.22
N GLN A 143 -22.70 -9.71 4.14
CA GLN A 143 -21.27 -9.73 3.79
C GLN A 143 -20.37 -9.84 5.03
N SER A 144 -20.96 -9.85 6.22
CA SER A 144 -20.26 -10.20 7.45
C SER A 144 -20.25 -11.71 7.64
N LEU A 145 -19.06 -12.33 7.63
CA LEU A 145 -18.94 -13.70 8.10
C LEU A 145 -19.07 -13.70 9.61
N GLY A 146 -20.19 -14.22 10.11
CA GLY A 146 -20.34 -14.51 11.53
C GLY A 146 -19.22 -15.43 12.03
N PRO A 147 -18.87 -15.40 13.33
CA PRO A 147 -17.78 -16.19 13.87
C PRO A 147 -17.95 -17.71 13.66
N ARG A 148 -19.20 -18.19 13.59
CA ARG A 148 -19.53 -19.61 13.30
C ARG A 148 -19.30 -19.97 11.82
N GLU A 149 -19.73 -19.10 10.91
CA GLU A 149 -19.52 -19.25 9.46
C GLU A 149 -18.02 -19.26 9.12
N LEU A 150 -17.23 -18.43 9.82
CA LEU A 150 -15.77 -18.41 9.65
C LEU A 150 -15.12 -19.74 10.05
N GLU A 151 -15.62 -20.38 11.09
CA GLU A 151 -15.11 -21.67 11.56
C GLU A 151 -15.48 -22.81 10.61
N GLU A 152 -16.69 -22.81 10.07
CA GLU A 152 -17.12 -23.75 9.04
C GLU A 152 -16.36 -23.57 7.72
N LEU A 153 -16.16 -22.33 7.27
CA LEU A 153 -15.38 -22.03 6.07
C LEU A 153 -13.91 -22.45 6.26
N ARG A 154 -13.35 -22.25 7.45
CA ARG A 154 -12.00 -22.72 7.80
C ARG A 154 -11.92 -24.25 7.80
N LYS A 155 -12.92 -24.98 8.29
CA LYS A 155 -13.00 -26.46 8.20
C LYS A 155 -13.10 -26.91 6.74
N PHE A 156 -13.93 -26.26 5.93
CA PHE A 156 -14.12 -26.57 4.51
C PHE A 156 -12.84 -26.38 3.69
N LEU A 157 -12.16 -25.24 3.86
CA LEU A 157 -10.87 -24.96 3.20
C LEU A 157 -9.80 -25.97 3.63
N ARG A 158 -9.81 -26.38 4.91
CA ARG A 158 -8.92 -27.42 5.41
C ARG A 158 -9.16 -28.75 4.69
N HIS A 159 -10.40 -29.18 4.58
CA HIS A 159 -10.77 -30.40 3.85
C HIS A 159 -10.41 -30.35 2.35
N LYS A 160 -10.64 -29.22 1.68
CA LYS A 160 -10.30 -29.06 0.25
C LYS A 160 -8.78 -29.10 0.00
N ASN A 161 -7.98 -28.53 0.91
CA ASN A 161 -6.53 -28.63 0.84
C ASN A 161 -6.01 -30.05 1.06
N PHE A 162 -6.64 -30.85 1.95
CA PHE A 162 -6.28 -32.26 2.14
C PHE A 162 -6.66 -33.12 0.92
N ALA A 163 -7.83 -32.89 0.31
CA ALA A 163 -8.24 -33.60 -0.90
C ALA A 163 -7.31 -33.29 -2.10
N ASN A 164 -6.85 -32.05 -2.23
CA ASN A 164 -5.96 -31.66 -3.33
C ASN A 164 -4.49 -32.10 -3.13
N ARG A 165 -4.10 -32.53 -1.91
CA ARG A 165 -2.77 -33.12 -1.64
C ARG A 165 -2.68 -34.63 -1.93
N ASN A 166 -3.79 -35.30 -2.24
CA ASN A 166 -3.82 -36.70 -2.63
C ASN A 166 -4.36 -36.92 -4.07
N PRO A 167 -3.65 -36.51 -5.14
CA PRO A 167 -4.04 -36.87 -6.51
C PRO A 167 -3.66 -38.32 -6.90
N SER A 168 -2.94 -39.07 -6.06
CA SER A 168 -2.21 -40.28 -6.48
C SER A 168 -2.89 -41.64 -6.20
N LEU A 169 -4.19 -41.67 -5.90
CA LEU A 169 -4.90 -42.93 -5.60
C LEU A 169 -6.25 -43.03 -6.32
N LYS A 170 -6.23 -42.92 -7.65
CA LYS A 170 -7.21 -43.56 -8.54
C LYS A 170 -6.50 -43.98 -9.83
N SER A 171 -5.80 -45.12 -9.76
CA SER A 171 -5.62 -46.04 -10.88
C SER A 171 -6.63 -47.17 -10.73
#